data_AF-A0A7J4EHG5-F1
#
_entry.id   AF-A0A7J4EHG5-F1
#
_cell.length_a   1.000
_cell.length_b   1.000
_cell.length_c   1.000
_cell.angle_alpha   90.00
_cell.angle_beta   90.00
_cell.angle_gamma   90.00
#
_symmetry.space_group_name_H-M   'P 1'
#
loop_
_entity.id
_entity.type
_entity.pdbx_description
1 polymer ?
#
loop_
_entity_poly.entity_id
_entity_poly.type
_entity_poly.pdbx_seq_one_letter_code
_entity_poly.pdbx_strand_id
1 'polypeptide(L)'
;MGKNFYTLLRKIGNDKTVKAVVIRGIGKGFCGGGDVKEMYAARDKPGFLRDLTRAIRKCVIEIRAMEKPVIAAVNGAAFGAGFSLALACDLVIAAKKSEVQHSFHQHWSCTRMRNTVCYPACLVIIEHASSY
;
A
#
# COMPACT_ATOMS: atom_id res chain seq x y z
N MET A 1 1.51 0.68 13.24
CA MET A 1 0.91 1.21 11.98
C MET A 1 -0.53 0.73 11.71
N GLY A 2 -0.85 -0.57 11.80
CA GLY A 2 -2.11 -1.11 11.24
C GLY A 2 -3.45 -0.77 11.93
N LYS A 3 -3.50 -0.64 13.27
CA LYS A 3 -4.78 -0.44 13.99
C LYS A 3 -5.40 0.95 13.76
N ASN A 4 -4.60 2.01 13.87
CA ASN A 4 -5.09 3.38 13.70
C ASN A 4 -5.49 3.68 12.25
N PHE A 5 -4.73 3.14 11.29
CA PHE A 5 -5.00 3.34 9.88
C PHE A 5 -6.31 2.66 9.43
N TYR A 6 -6.55 1.42 9.87
CA TYR A 6 -7.82 0.72 9.59
C TYR A 6 -9.04 1.49 10.13
N THR A 7 -8.99 1.96 11.38
CA THR A 7 -10.10 2.71 11.98
C THR A 7 -10.38 4.01 11.21
N LEU A 8 -9.34 4.68 10.73
CA LEU A 8 -9.49 5.88 9.90
C LEU A 8 -10.15 5.56 8.55
N LEU A 9 -9.69 4.49 7.87
CA LEU A 9 -10.30 4.04 6.61
C LEU A 9 -11.78 3.76 6.77
N ARG A 10 -12.18 3.05 7.84
CA ARG A 10 -13.59 2.79 8.15
C ARG A 10 -14.38 4.08 8.37
N LYS A 11 -13.83 5.03 9.13
CA LYS A 11 -14.48 6.32 9.40
C LYS A 11 -14.72 7.07 8.08
N ILE A 12 -13.71 7.14 7.22
CA ILE A 12 -13.77 7.82 5.93
C ILE A 12 -14.72 7.08 4.97
N GLY A 13 -14.71 5.75 4.96
CA GLY A 13 -15.63 4.95 4.16
C GLY A 13 -17.10 5.27 4.46
N ASN A 14 -17.43 5.43 5.74
CA ASN A 14 -18.79 5.74 6.19
C ASN A 14 -19.21 7.22 6.03
N ASP A 15 -18.26 8.14 5.85
CA ASP A 15 -18.54 9.57 5.76
C ASP A 15 -19.03 9.99 4.37
N LYS A 16 -20.34 10.16 4.18
CA LYS A 16 -20.96 10.49 2.88
C LYS A 16 -20.51 11.83 2.27
N THR A 17 -19.88 12.71 3.05
CA THR A 17 -19.33 13.98 2.57
C THR A 17 -18.04 13.78 1.76
N VAL A 18 -17.28 12.73 2.08
CA VAL A 18 -16.07 12.36 1.34
C VAL A 18 -16.46 11.64 0.05
N LYS A 19 -15.93 12.11 -1.08
CA LYS A 19 -16.20 11.57 -2.42
C LYS A 19 -15.07 10.72 -3.00
N ALA A 20 -13.84 10.94 -2.57
CA ALA A 20 -12.67 10.16 -2.96
C ALA A 20 -11.62 10.19 -1.84
N VAL A 21 -10.71 9.22 -1.85
CA VAL A 21 -9.66 9.08 -0.86
C VAL A 21 -8.30 9.05 -1.56
N VAL A 22 -7.36 9.88 -1.11
CA VAL A 22 -5.97 9.83 -1.57
C VAL A 22 -5.09 9.36 -0.43
N ILE A 23 -4.38 8.26 -0.64
CA ILE A 23 -3.40 7.71 0.28
C ILE A 23 -2.01 8.14 -0.20
N ARG A 24 -1.23 8.80 0.66
CA ARG A 24 0.11 9.28 0.35
C ARG A 24 1.05 9.04 1.52
N GLY A 25 2.30 8.69 1.25
CA GLY A 25 3.34 8.63 2.28
C GLY A 25 3.90 10.01 2.63
N ILE A 26 4.31 10.18 3.88
CA ILE A 26 4.97 11.40 4.34
C ILE A 26 6.48 11.29 4.04
N GLY A 27 7.08 12.35 3.51
CA GLY A 27 8.52 12.44 3.25
C GLY A 27 8.95 11.86 1.90
N LYS A 28 10.06 11.12 1.89
CA LYS A 28 10.72 10.62 0.66
C LYS A 28 10.17 9.28 0.15
N GLY A 29 9.31 8.60 0.91
CA GLY A 29 8.76 7.30 0.56
C GLY A 29 7.24 7.25 0.71
N PHE A 30 6.63 6.24 0.11
CA PHE A 30 5.21 5.94 0.30
C PHE A 30 5.00 5.09 1.55
N CYS A 31 5.51 3.86 1.54
CA CYS A 31 5.46 2.93 2.67
C CYS A 31 6.51 1.82 2.48
N GLY A 32 7.53 1.80 3.34
CA GLY A 32 8.61 0.80 3.30
C GLY A 32 8.21 -0.61 3.78
N GLY A 33 6.95 -0.80 4.19
CA GLY A 33 6.46 -2.08 4.72
C GLY A 33 6.57 -2.19 6.24
N GLY A 34 6.66 -3.43 6.74
CA GLY A 34 6.85 -3.70 8.17
C GLY A 34 8.27 -3.36 8.62
N ASP A 35 8.44 -2.89 9.86
CA ASP A 35 9.75 -2.63 10.42
C ASP A 35 10.48 -3.96 10.69
N VAL A 36 11.51 -4.23 9.90
CA VAL A 36 12.30 -5.45 9.97
C VAL A 36 13.00 -5.56 11.33
N LYS A 37 13.44 -4.46 11.94
CA LYS A 37 14.08 -4.48 13.26
C LYS A 37 13.09 -4.91 14.34
N GLU A 38 11.85 -4.41 14.28
CA GLU A 38 10.78 -4.85 15.18
C GLU A 38 10.47 -6.34 14.99
N MET A 39 10.44 -6.82 13.74
CA MET A 39 10.21 -8.24 13.43
C MET A 39 11.31 -9.14 14.01
N TYR A 40 12.57 -8.72 13.94
CA TYR A 40 13.69 -9.47 14.52
C TYR A 40 13.71 -9.44 16.05
N ALA A 41 13.34 -8.30 16.64
CA ALA A 41 13.31 -8.10 18.09
C ALA A 41 12.12 -8.79 18.78
N ALA A 42 11.10 -9.20 18.04
CA ALA A 42 9.93 -9.88 18.59
C ALA A 42 10.32 -11.23 19.26
N ARG A 43 9.86 -11.40 20.51
CA ARG A 43 9.99 -12.67 21.26
C ARG A 43 9.26 -13.82 20.56
N ASP A 44 8.00 -13.59 20.18
CA ASP A 44 7.21 -14.51 19.34
C ASP A 44 7.13 -13.94 17.92
N LYS A 45 8.12 -14.29 17.09
CA LYS A 45 8.17 -13.84 15.69
C LYS A 45 6.95 -14.34 14.89
N PRO A 46 6.57 -15.63 14.93
CA PRO A 46 5.37 -16.10 14.23
C PRO A 46 4.09 -15.36 14.62
N GLY A 47 3.87 -15.12 15.92
CA GLY A 47 2.72 -14.37 16.41
C GLY A 47 2.72 -12.91 15.94
N PHE A 48 3.87 -12.24 16.02
CA PHE A 48 4.03 -10.87 15.54
C PHE A 48 3.72 -10.75 14.04
N LEU A 49 4.30 -11.64 13.22
CA LEU A 49 4.08 -11.65 11.77
C LEU A 49 2.61 -11.88 11.44
N ARG A 50 1.96 -12.85 12.10
CA ARG A 50 0.53 -13.13 11.91
C ARG A 50 -0.33 -11.90 12.21
N ASP A 51 -0.04 -11.19 13.28
CA ASP A 51 -0.81 -10.01 13.67
C ASP A 51 -0.58 -8.82 12.72
N LEU A 52 0.66 -8.63 12.26
CA LEU A 52 1.00 -7.65 11.23
C LEU A 52 0.26 -7.95 9.92
N THR A 53 0.32 -9.19 9.43
CA THR A 53 -0.39 -9.63 8.22
C THR A 53 -1.90 -9.47 8.37
N ARG A 54 -2.47 -9.80 9.53
CA ARG A 54 -3.91 -9.63 9.80
C ARG A 54 -4.31 -8.15 9.74
N ALA A 55 -3.48 -7.26 10.28
CA ALA A 55 -3.76 -5.82 10.25
C ALA A 55 -3.72 -5.27 8.81
N ILE A 56 -2.71 -5.63 8.01
CA ILE A 56 -2.60 -5.20 6.61
C ILE A 56 -3.78 -5.75 5.79
N ARG A 57 -4.13 -7.03 5.96
CA ARG A 57 -5.26 -7.66 5.28
C ARG A 57 -6.57 -6.91 5.54
N LYS A 58 -6.81 -6.47 6.79
CA LYS A 58 -8.01 -5.69 7.13
C LYS A 58 -8.05 -4.36 6.36
N CYS A 59 -6.93 -3.65 6.27
CA CYS A 59 -6.86 -2.40 5.49
C CYS A 59 -7.11 -2.65 4.00
N VAL A 60 -6.50 -3.69 3.43
CA VAL A 60 -6.66 -4.04 2.01
C VAL A 60 -8.10 -4.38 1.67
N ILE A 61 -8.77 -5.18 2.52
CA ILE A 61 -10.18 -5.51 2.36
C ILE A 61 -11.04 -4.25 2.42
N GLU A 62 -10.76 -3.36 3.39
CA GLU A 62 -11.56 -2.15 3.55
C GLU A 62 -11.43 -1.18 2.39
N ILE A 63 -10.23 -1.01 1.85
CA ILE A 63 -10.00 -0.18 0.66
C ILE A 63 -10.79 -0.76 -0.53
N ARG A 64 -10.74 -2.08 -0.73
CA ARG A 64 -11.44 -2.73 -1.85
C ARG A 64 -12.94 -2.80 -1.72
N ALA A 65 -13.46 -2.77 -0.51
CA ALA A 65 -14.89 -2.75 -0.24
C ALA A 65 -15.46 -1.32 -0.25
N MET A 66 -14.61 -0.30 -0.33
CA MET A 66 -15.03 1.09 -0.29
C MET A 66 -15.76 1.45 -1.59
N GLU A 67 -16.97 1.99 -1.49
CA GLU A 67 -17.76 2.45 -2.65
C GLU A 67 -17.21 3.75 -3.28
N LYS A 68 -16.14 4.30 -2.73
CA LYS A 68 -15.53 5.57 -3.14
C LYS A 68 -14.20 5.29 -3.82
N PRO A 69 -13.84 6.04 -4.88
CA PRO A 69 -12.53 5.92 -5.49
C PRO A 69 -11.39 6.16 -4.49
N VAL A 70 -10.44 5.23 -4.43
CA VAL A 70 -9.23 5.29 -3.63
C VAL A 70 -8.01 5.36 -4.53
N ILE A 71 -7.18 6.39 -4.35
CA ILE A 71 -5.98 6.66 -5.15
C ILE A 71 -4.74 6.56 -4.27
N ALA A 72 -3.78 5.73 -4.66
CA ALA A 72 -2.45 5.72 -4.05
C ALA A 72 -1.53 6.72 -4.77
N ALA A 73 -1.08 7.77 -4.07
CA ALA A 73 -0.07 8.70 -4.53
C ALA A 73 1.32 8.27 -4.02
N VAL A 74 2.05 7.53 -4.86
CA VAL A 74 3.35 6.92 -4.54
C VAL A 74 4.48 7.89 -4.88
N ASN A 75 4.91 8.66 -3.87
CA ASN A 75 5.96 9.68 -3.97
C ASN A 75 7.40 9.14 -3.91
N GLY A 76 7.57 7.83 -3.68
CA GLY A 76 8.87 7.21 -3.47
C GLY A 76 8.73 5.73 -3.14
N ALA A 77 9.65 5.21 -2.32
CA ALA A 77 9.72 3.78 -2.00
C ALA A 77 8.40 3.19 -1.45
N ALA A 78 7.93 2.11 -2.06
CA ALA A 78 6.78 1.32 -1.66
C ALA A 78 7.16 -0.17 -1.69
N PHE A 79 7.40 -0.76 -0.51
CA PHE A 79 7.94 -2.10 -0.39
C PHE A 79 7.03 -3.03 0.43
N GLY A 80 6.97 -4.29 0.01
CA GLY A 80 6.28 -5.36 0.74
C GLY A 80 4.82 -5.01 1.02
N ALA A 81 4.47 -4.87 2.29
CA ALA A 81 3.12 -4.49 2.72
C ALA A 81 2.66 -3.13 2.16
N GLY A 82 3.59 -2.18 1.99
CA GLY A 82 3.30 -0.87 1.39
C GLY A 82 2.96 -0.97 -0.09
N PHE A 83 3.60 -1.89 -0.81
CA PHE A 83 3.26 -2.19 -2.21
C PHE A 83 1.89 -2.87 -2.31
N SER A 84 1.60 -3.86 -1.46
CA SER A 84 0.27 -4.49 -1.40
C SER A 84 -0.84 -3.48 -1.09
N LEU A 85 -0.56 -2.47 -0.27
CA LEU A 85 -1.50 -1.40 0.04
C LEU A 85 -1.76 -0.49 -1.18
N ALA A 86 -0.71 -0.11 -1.91
CA ALA A 86 -0.86 0.66 -3.13
C ALA A 86 -1.70 -0.09 -4.17
N LEU A 87 -1.42 -1.39 -4.37
CA LEU A 87 -2.19 -2.24 -5.29
C LEU A 87 -3.63 -2.51 -4.84
N ALA A 88 -3.96 -2.28 -3.58
CA ALA A 88 -5.34 -2.41 -3.12
C ALA A 88 -6.22 -1.23 -3.58
N CYS A 89 -5.61 -0.10 -3.93
CA CYS A 89 -6.30 1.11 -4.39
C CYS A 89 -6.77 0.95 -5.84
N ASP A 90 -7.79 1.72 -6.23
CA ASP A 90 -8.36 1.69 -7.59
C ASP A 90 -7.37 2.23 -8.63
N LEU A 91 -6.66 3.31 -8.25
CA LEU A 91 -5.65 3.93 -9.08
C LEU A 91 -4.34 4.10 -8.29
N VAL A 92 -3.22 3.90 -8.97
CA VAL A 92 -1.90 4.19 -8.42
C VAL A 92 -1.24 5.25 -9.29
N ILE A 93 -0.92 6.39 -8.68
CA ILE A 93 -0.16 7.48 -9.29
C ILE A 93 1.24 7.44 -8.72
N ALA A 94 2.22 7.08 -9.54
CA ALA A 94 3.61 6.92 -9.11
C ALA A 94 4.50 8.04 -9.66
N ALA A 95 5.34 8.61 -8.79
CA ALA A 95 6.40 9.53 -9.19
C ALA A 95 7.47 8.75 -9.99
N LYS A 96 8.08 9.38 -11.00
CA LYS A 96 9.07 8.71 -11.87
C LYS A 96 10.23 8.03 -11.12
N LYS A 97 10.66 8.62 -10.00
CA LYS A 97 11.74 8.08 -9.15
C LYS A 97 11.23 7.15 -8.04
N SER A 98 9.97 6.71 -8.09
CA SER A 98 9.43 5.79 -7.09
C SER A 98 9.95 4.37 -7.30
N GLU A 99 10.35 3.73 -6.21
CA GLU A 99 10.73 2.33 -6.21
C GLU A 99 9.58 1.51 -5.63
N VAL A 100 8.90 0.71 -6.45
CA VAL A 100 7.81 -0.18 -6.03
C VAL A 100 8.30 -1.63 -6.09
N GLN A 101 8.36 -2.36 -4.97
CA GLN A 101 8.81 -3.76 -4.98
C GLN A 101 7.99 -4.64 -4.03
N HIS A 102 7.66 -5.85 -4.50
CA HIS A 102 7.18 -6.92 -3.65
C HIS A 102 8.41 -7.64 -3.07
N SER A 103 8.66 -7.52 -1.76
CA SER A 103 9.94 -7.83 -1.08
C SER A 103 10.46 -9.28 -1.11
N PHE A 104 9.99 -10.14 -2.02
CA PHE A 104 10.41 -11.54 -2.04
C PHE A 104 11.46 -11.91 -3.09
N HIS A 105 11.69 -11.17 -4.18
CA HIS A 105 12.83 -11.45 -5.09
C HIS A 105 13.30 -10.15 -5.80
N GLN A 106 14.62 -9.96 -5.82
CA GLN A 106 15.36 -8.73 -6.16
C GLN A 106 15.39 -8.36 -7.66
N HIS A 107 14.47 -8.84 -8.50
CA HIS A 107 14.50 -8.54 -9.94
C HIS A 107 13.14 -8.13 -10.47
N TRP A 108 13.10 -6.93 -11.04
CA TRP A 108 11.99 -6.28 -11.73
C TRP A 108 11.56 -7.04 -13.00
N SER A 109 11.04 -8.25 -12.85
CA SER A 109 10.31 -8.92 -13.92
C SER A 109 8.83 -8.88 -13.57
N CYS A 110 8.08 -8.18 -14.41
CA CYS A 110 6.64 -8.32 -14.51
C CYS A 110 6.32 -9.78 -14.86
N THR A 111 6.29 -10.72 -13.89
CA THR A 111 5.88 -12.10 -14.18
C THR A 111 5.36 -12.86 -12.95
N ARG A 112 4.03 -12.97 -12.88
CA ARG A 112 3.22 -14.16 -12.55
C ARG A 112 3.65 -15.02 -11.34
N MET A 113 3.05 -14.77 -10.17
CA MET A 113 3.12 -15.68 -9.00
C MET A 113 1.78 -16.39 -8.76
N ARG A 114 1.88 -17.72 -8.58
CA ARG A 114 0.80 -18.73 -8.59
C ARG A 114 -0.18 -18.73 -7.40
N ASN A 115 -0.13 -17.78 -6.47
CA ASN A 115 -1.02 -17.77 -5.30
C ASN A 115 -1.38 -16.37 -4.76
N THR A 116 -1.25 -15.34 -5.58
CA THR A 116 -1.62 -13.97 -5.21
C THR A 116 -2.80 -13.53 -6.08
N VAL A 117 -3.90 -13.14 -5.46
CA VAL A 117 -5.02 -12.48 -6.17
C VAL A 117 -4.45 -11.30 -6.94
N CYS A 118 -4.49 -11.31 -8.28
CA CYS A 118 -4.13 -10.16 -9.09
C CYS A 118 -5.13 -9.03 -8.77
N TYR A 119 -4.65 -7.94 -8.19
CA TYR A 119 -5.45 -6.73 -8.00
C TYR A 119 -5.45 -5.96 -9.32
N PRO A 120 -6.62 -5.58 -9.88
CA PRO A 120 -6.71 -4.90 -11.18
C PRO A 120 -6.35 -3.39 -11.11
N ALA A 121 -5.40 -2.98 -10.28
CA ALA A 121 -5.07 -1.57 -10.14
C ALA A 121 -4.45 -1.02 -11.43
N CYS A 122 -5.08 -0.02 -12.03
CA CYS A 122 -4.50 0.73 -13.14
C CYS A 122 -3.38 1.62 -12.59
N LEU A 123 -2.13 1.26 -12.90
CA LEU A 123 -0.95 2.06 -12.57
C LEU A 123 -0.75 3.14 -13.63
N VAL A 124 -0.78 4.41 -13.21
CA VAL A 124 -0.48 5.57 -14.03
C VAL A 124 0.84 6.18 -13.55
N ILE A 125 1.86 6.17 -14.40
CA ILE A 125 3.13 6.84 -14.15
C ILE A 125 3.04 8.23 -14.77
N ILE A 126 3.11 9.28 -13.95
CA ILE A 126 3.06 10.66 -14.44
C ILE A 126 4.47 11.10 -14.81
N GLU A 127 4.72 11.37 -16.10
CA GLU A 127 5.85 12.17 -16.53
C GLU A 127 5.52 13.64 -16.28
N HIS A 128 6.19 14.26 -15.30
CA HIS A 128 6.29 15.72 -15.33
C HIS A 128 7.30 16.09 -16.41
N ALA A 129 6.80 16.58 -17.53
CA ALA A 129 7.52 17.54 -18.34
C ALA A 129 7.87 18.72 -17.42
N SER A 130 9.17 18.91 -17.20
CA SER A 130 9.69 20.10 -16.53
C SER A 130 9.26 21.34 -17.32
N SER A 131 8.39 22.17 -16.74
CA SER A 131 8.31 23.64 -16.86
C SER A 131 6.93 24.09 -16.41
N TYR A 132 6.84 24.76 -15.24
CA TYR A 132 6.35 26.13 -15.01
C TYR A 132 6.51 26.47 -13.53
#